data_AF-A0AA92UNK7-F1
#
_entry.id   AF-A0AA92UNK7-F1
#
_cell.length_a   1.000
_cell.length_b   1.000
_cell.length_c   1.000
_cell.angle_alpha   90.00
_cell.angle_beta   90.00
_cell.angle_gamma   90.00
#
_symmetry.space_group_name_H-M   'P 1'
#
loop_
_entity.id
_entity.type
_entity.pdbx_description
1 polymer ?
#
loop_
_entity_poly.entity_id
_entity_poly.type
_entity_poly.pdbx_seq_one_letter_code
_entity_poly.pdbx_strand_id
1 'polypeptide(L)'
;MWFIVNTGKFQEQKTKEFLEETYPGIIKQVYLPKCRTWYQDADGEERFRLKPLIYGMVFIKADNPQVLGKILSHWGYFVYERTVRDLETGEMRKGKLVSSAHLLCRDVKKLNQEGIIKNATIPNEDMERFIYYSDKIADGIEGLSIVDKRYDDLAQVNDTIRIYSGSLAGWVGVVKQVKHKGKKDRHLLVRFGNNRCLNISNIRQYDMQVEHEATKGPKAEAMGAWRAIDQMIGYWQAKNPSDNAYAALRNLFMEYQKKLAHPRSRNMSDSDYNSRMEEKVIEQQQMVLAQLDDTMRNNFRILSDYFHASENALRQWLDELIPDATLRPFLTPTSGVIIPEEQDYAVLHHNGITELIHRCNLRDLFQARNNESGKKEQTIDEDYEYYAHFALLRTEAGTVKAICSWGGFYDYYASQSQEERERFHADLESKKYPRLLQLLTQGEYQFEKVSGIGGFSIDTGIAYTEDQEELGRSVNAFFAQRTSLFTSLASAAVEMWQGTRLLVWRKLLQRHVLLHKVPAS
;
A
#
# COMPACT_ATOMS: atom_id res chain seq x y z
N MET A 1 -12.13 29.95 10.64
CA MET A 1 -11.93 28.75 9.80
C MET A 1 -11.47 29.16 8.42
N TRP A 2 -10.81 28.26 7.70
CA TRP A 2 -10.34 28.49 6.34
C TRP A 2 -11.22 27.78 5.31
N PHE A 3 -11.30 28.35 4.10
CA PHE A 3 -12.10 27.82 3.01
C PHE A 3 -11.36 27.95 1.68
N ILE A 4 -11.55 26.98 0.79
CA ILE A 4 -10.99 26.99 -0.57
C ILE A 4 -11.97 27.69 -1.52
N VAL A 5 -11.48 28.66 -2.28
CA VAL A 5 -12.24 29.41 -3.29
C VAL A 5 -11.65 29.15 -4.67
N ASN A 6 -12.48 28.68 -5.60
CA ASN A 6 -12.17 28.60 -7.01
C ASN A 6 -12.26 29.98 -7.67
N THR A 7 -11.32 30.24 -8.56
CA THR A 7 -11.23 31.46 -9.37
C THR A 7 -10.99 31.11 -10.83
N GLY A 8 -11.17 32.07 -11.73
CA GLY A 8 -10.61 31.94 -13.08
C GLY A 8 -9.09 31.78 -13.01
N LYS A 9 -8.51 30.93 -13.86
CA LYS A 9 -7.05 30.80 -13.97
C LYS A 9 -6.45 32.15 -14.35
N PHE A 10 -5.36 32.54 -13.69
CA PHE A 10 -4.68 33.84 -13.86
C PHE A 10 -5.51 35.05 -13.41
N GLN A 11 -6.64 34.84 -12.72
CA GLN A 11 -7.44 35.90 -12.10
C GLN A 11 -7.32 35.91 -10.56
N GLU A 12 -6.42 35.10 -9.99
CA GLU A 12 -6.31 34.86 -8.55
C GLU A 12 -6.04 36.16 -7.77
N GLN A 13 -5.15 37.00 -8.28
CA GLN A 13 -4.81 38.29 -7.66
C GLN A 13 -6.01 39.26 -7.68
N LYS A 14 -6.72 39.36 -8.81
CA LYS A 14 -7.94 40.19 -8.91
C LYS A 14 -9.06 39.67 -8.01
N THR A 15 -9.22 38.35 -7.92
CA THR A 15 -10.20 37.74 -7.01
C THR A 15 -9.82 37.99 -5.55
N LYS A 16 -8.53 37.95 -5.21
CA LYS A 16 -8.06 38.33 -3.88
C LYS A 16 -8.48 39.76 -3.54
N GLU A 17 -8.13 40.73 -4.37
CA GLU A 17 -8.48 42.15 -4.19
C GLU A 17 -9.99 42.35 -4.06
N PHE A 18 -10.77 41.74 -4.96
CA PHE A 18 -12.23 41.76 -4.91
C PHE A 18 -12.79 41.27 -3.57
N LEU A 19 -12.28 40.15 -3.04
CA LEU A 19 -12.76 39.56 -1.80
C LEU A 19 -12.41 40.41 -0.57
N GLU A 20 -11.19 40.98 -0.55
CA GLU A 20 -10.72 41.87 0.53
C GLU A 20 -11.50 43.19 0.56
N GLU A 21 -11.75 43.80 -0.61
CA GLU A 21 -12.46 45.09 -0.72
C GLU A 21 -13.96 44.96 -0.49
N THR A 22 -14.59 43.89 -0.99
CA THR A 22 -16.06 43.75 -0.97
C THR A 22 -16.57 43.27 0.40
N TYR A 23 -15.78 42.48 1.13
CA TYR A 23 -16.25 41.82 2.37
C TYR A 23 -15.31 42.00 3.59
N PRO A 24 -14.79 43.21 3.89
CA PRO A 24 -13.78 43.42 4.93
C PRO A 24 -14.23 43.05 6.35
N GLY A 25 -15.55 43.05 6.62
CA GLY A 25 -16.10 42.63 7.91
C GLY A 25 -16.21 41.11 8.10
N ILE A 26 -16.27 40.35 6.99
CA ILE A 26 -16.57 38.91 6.97
C ILE A 26 -15.34 38.09 6.63
N ILE A 27 -14.61 38.48 5.58
CA ILE A 27 -13.38 37.84 5.16
C ILE A 27 -12.23 38.52 5.90
N LYS A 28 -11.64 37.81 6.87
CA LYS A 28 -10.55 38.32 7.71
C LYS A 28 -9.20 38.28 7.02
N GLN A 29 -9.03 37.35 6.09
CA GLN A 29 -7.77 37.14 5.39
C GLN A 29 -8.01 36.44 4.06
N VAL A 30 -7.27 36.84 3.03
CA VAL A 30 -7.19 36.10 1.76
C VAL A 30 -5.73 35.70 1.52
N TYR A 31 -5.49 34.39 1.49
CA TYR A 31 -4.20 33.81 1.18
C TYR A 31 -4.16 33.34 -0.28
N LEU A 32 -3.18 33.87 -1.01
CA LEU A 32 -2.83 33.46 -2.37
C LEU A 32 -1.42 32.88 -2.30
N PRO A 33 -1.26 31.54 -2.37
CA PRO A 33 0.07 30.95 -2.35
C PRO A 33 0.81 31.31 -3.62
N LYS A 34 2.05 31.81 -3.48
CA LYS A 34 2.89 32.24 -4.60
C LYS A 34 4.22 31.50 -4.56
N CYS A 35 4.76 31.16 -5.73
CA CYS A 35 6.10 30.59 -5.87
C CYS A 35 6.98 31.48 -6.76
N ARG A 36 8.30 31.38 -6.57
CA ARG A 36 9.28 32.06 -7.40
C ARG A 36 9.56 31.21 -8.64
N THR A 37 9.42 31.82 -9.82
CA THR A 37 9.80 31.18 -11.08
C THR A 37 10.88 32.01 -11.78
N TRP A 38 11.97 31.32 -12.12
CA TRP A 38 13.04 31.86 -12.95
C TRP A 38 12.61 31.91 -14.41
N TYR A 39 13.05 32.95 -15.12
CA TYR A 39 12.98 33.05 -16.57
C TYR A 39 14.12 33.93 -17.09
N GLN A 40 14.60 33.65 -18.29
CA GLN A 40 15.44 34.59 -19.04
C GLN A 40 14.56 35.59 -19.77
N ASP A 41 14.88 36.87 -19.66
CA ASP A 41 14.24 37.90 -20.46
C ASP A 41 14.78 37.93 -21.91
N ALA A 42 14.28 38.85 -22.73
CA ALA A 42 14.68 38.97 -24.13
C ALA A 42 16.16 39.35 -24.31
N ASP A 43 16.78 39.90 -23.27
CA ASP A 43 18.18 40.32 -23.25
C ASP A 43 19.10 39.22 -22.67
N GLY A 44 18.53 38.07 -22.29
CA GLY A 44 19.26 36.94 -21.70
C GLY A 44 19.52 37.07 -20.20
N GLU A 45 19.02 38.12 -19.55
CA GLU A 45 19.19 38.36 -18.13
C GLU A 45 18.25 37.47 -17.31
N GLU A 46 18.77 36.91 -16.22
CA GLU A 46 18.00 36.06 -15.33
C GLU A 46 17.09 36.91 -14.45
N ARG A 47 15.77 36.71 -14.58
CA ARG A 47 14.77 37.39 -13.76
C ARG A 47 13.87 36.41 -13.02
N PHE A 48 13.32 36.89 -11.92
CA PHE A 48 12.35 36.16 -11.12
C PHE A 48 10.98 36.82 -11.21
N ARG A 49 9.94 35.99 -11.34
CA ARG A 49 8.55 36.43 -11.20
C ARG A 49 7.80 35.55 -10.21
N LEU A 50 6.93 36.19 -9.42
CA LEU A 50 6.00 35.51 -8.55
C LEU A 50 4.79 35.06 -9.35
N LYS A 51 4.43 33.79 -9.24
CA LYS A 51 3.20 33.24 -9.82
C LYS A 51 2.39 32.51 -8.76
N PRO A 52 1.07 32.32 -8.98
CA PRO A 52 0.28 31.41 -8.14
C PRO A 52 0.93 30.03 -8.11
N LEU A 53 1.13 29.50 -6.90
CA LEU A 53 1.60 28.12 -6.70
C LEU A 53 0.52 27.12 -7.16
N ILE A 54 -0.75 27.45 -6.93
CA ILE A 54 -1.91 26.71 -7.42
C ILE A 54 -2.76 27.66 -8.26
N TYR A 55 -2.89 27.37 -9.56
CA TYR A 55 -3.71 28.18 -10.46
C TYR A 55 -5.21 27.94 -10.24
N GLY A 56 -5.98 29.02 -10.31
CA GLY A 56 -7.43 29.04 -10.20
C GLY A 56 -7.94 28.91 -8.77
N MET A 57 -7.12 29.16 -7.75
CA MET A 57 -7.51 29.02 -6.35
C MET A 57 -6.96 30.14 -5.46
N VAL A 58 -7.77 30.55 -4.49
CA VAL A 58 -7.36 31.34 -3.32
C VAL A 58 -7.98 30.73 -2.06
N PHE A 59 -7.44 31.07 -0.90
CA PHE A 59 -7.93 30.60 0.39
C PHE A 59 -8.42 31.78 1.20
N ILE A 60 -9.58 31.65 1.83
CA ILE A 60 -10.14 32.72 2.66
C ILE A 60 -10.30 32.27 4.11
N LYS A 61 -10.10 33.18 5.04
CA LYS A 61 -10.38 33.00 6.46
C LYS A 61 -11.63 33.79 6.82
N ALA A 62 -12.60 33.13 7.44
CA ALA A 62 -13.79 33.76 8.01
C ALA A 62 -14.03 33.25 9.44
N ASP A 63 -14.80 34.00 10.23
CA ASP A 63 -15.02 33.69 11.65
C ASP A 63 -15.72 32.34 11.83
N ASN A 64 -16.84 32.15 11.12
CA ASN A 64 -17.62 30.91 11.17
C ASN A 64 -18.41 30.67 9.86
N PRO A 65 -18.97 29.46 9.65
CA PRO A 65 -19.65 29.09 8.42
C PRO A 65 -20.95 29.87 8.21
N GLN A 66 -21.65 30.23 9.30
CA GLN A 66 -22.92 30.94 9.22
C GLN A 66 -22.74 32.36 8.67
N VAL A 67 -21.69 33.07 9.09
CA VAL A 67 -21.38 34.41 8.60
C VAL A 67 -20.97 34.37 7.14
N LEU A 68 -20.18 33.37 6.73
CA LEU A 68 -19.81 33.17 5.33
C LEU A 68 -21.03 32.89 4.44
N GLY A 69 -22.01 32.12 4.92
CA GLY A 69 -23.24 31.82 4.18
C GLY A 69 -24.05 33.06 3.77
N LYS A 70 -23.94 34.18 4.50
CA LYS A 70 -24.66 35.42 4.21
C LYS A 70 -24.23 36.12 2.91
N ILE A 71 -22.99 35.88 2.47
CA ILE A 71 -22.41 36.49 1.25
C ILE A 71 -22.32 35.51 0.08
N LEU A 72 -22.93 34.33 0.23
CA LEU A 72 -22.93 33.29 -0.78
C LEU A 72 -24.32 33.10 -1.36
N SER A 73 -24.37 32.73 -2.63
CA SER A 73 -25.58 32.20 -3.25
C SER A 73 -25.85 30.79 -2.73
N HIS A 74 -27.03 30.25 -3.08
CA HIS A 74 -27.37 28.85 -2.80
C HIS A 74 -26.32 27.86 -3.35
N TRP A 75 -25.66 28.21 -4.45
CA TRP A 75 -24.66 27.39 -5.13
C TRP A 75 -23.21 27.69 -4.69
N GLY A 76 -23.01 28.50 -3.65
CA GLY A 76 -21.67 28.80 -3.11
C GLY A 76 -20.87 29.84 -3.89
N TYR A 77 -21.50 30.63 -4.76
CA TYR A 77 -20.86 31.78 -5.43
C TYR A 77 -20.97 33.04 -4.59
N PHE A 78 -19.98 33.93 -4.64
CA PHE A 78 -20.00 35.18 -3.88
C PHE A 78 -20.99 36.18 -4.49
N VAL A 79 -21.88 36.75 -3.67
CA VAL A 79 -22.92 37.71 -4.07
C VAL A 79 -22.58 39.10 -3.55
N TYR A 80 -22.51 40.08 -4.45
CA TYR A 80 -22.16 41.46 -4.13
C TYR A 80 -23.16 42.46 -4.73
N GLU A 81 -23.19 43.67 -4.19
CA GLU A 81 -24.02 44.76 -4.71
C GLU A 81 -23.17 45.73 -5.53
N ARG A 82 -23.67 46.12 -6.70
CA ARG A 82 -23.08 47.18 -7.52
C ARG A 82 -24.19 48.05 -8.11
N THR A 83 -23.90 49.32 -8.34
CA THR A 83 -24.80 50.16 -9.14
C THR A 83 -24.70 49.73 -10.61
N VAL A 84 -25.80 49.23 -11.14
CA VAL A 84 -25.92 48.75 -12.52
C VAL A 84 -26.93 49.63 -13.25
N ARG A 85 -26.71 49.86 -14.53
CA ARG A 85 -27.66 50.57 -15.39
C ARG A 85 -28.76 49.60 -15.81
N ASP A 86 -30.00 49.96 -15.52
CA ASP A 86 -31.18 49.27 -15.99
C ASP A 86 -31.27 49.41 -17.51
N LEU A 87 -31.30 48.28 -18.24
CA LEU A 87 -31.22 48.27 -19.70
C LEU A 87 -32.50 48.78 -20.37
N GLU A 88 -33.64 48.75 -19.67
CA GLU A 88 -34.94 49.18 -20.20
C GLU A 88 -35.22 50.65 -19.88
N THR A 89 -34.89 51.09 -18.67
CA THR A 89 -35.20 52.46 -18.19
C THR A 89 -34.00 53.41 -18.25
N GLY A 90 -32.78 52.88 -18.40
CA GLY A 90 -31.54 53.66 -18.42
C GLY A 90 -31.10 54.21 -17.05
N GLU A 91 -31.90 54.00 -16.00
CA GLU A 91 -31.64 54.45 -14.64
C GLU A 91 -30.56 53.62 -13.92
N MET A 92 -29.83 54.26 -13.01
CA MET A 92 -28.84 53.59 -12.19
C MET A 92 -29.51 52.99 -10.95
N ARG A 93 -29.47 51.67 -10.79
CA ARG A 93 -30.08 50.95 -9.66
C ARG A 93 -29.05 50.05 -8.97
N LYS A 94 -29.16 49.87 -7.66
CA LYS A 94 -28.35 48.87 -6.94
C LYS A 94 -28.85 47.48 -7.31
N GLY A 95 -28.01 46.69 -7.96
CA GLY A 95 -28.29 45.31 -8.34
C GLY A 95 -27.41 44.34 -7.55
N LYS A 96 -27.99 43.19 -7.18
CA LYS A 96 -27.22 42.05 -6.68
C LYS A 96 -26.63 41.28 -7.85
N LEU A 97 -25.32 41.13 -7.85
CA LEU A 97 -24.54 40.42 -8.85
C LEU A 97 -23.86 39.20 -8.24
N VAL A 98 -23.54 38.22 -9.07
CA VAL A 98 -22.83 37.00 -8.68
C VAL A 98 -21.43 37.03 -9.28
N SER A 99 -20.42 36.84 -8.45
CA SER A 99 -19.02 36.73 -8.88
C SER A 99 -18.77 35.37 -9.55
N SER A 100 -17.73 35.27 -10.38
CA SER A 100 -17.24 33.97 -10.86
C SER A 100 -16.50 33.16 -9.78
N ALA A 101 -16.07 33.83 -8.70
CA ALA A 101 -15.49 33.18 -7.54
C ALA A 101 -16.56 32.38 -6.78
N HIS A 102 -16.21 31.15 -6.37
CA HIS A 102 -17.11 30.27 -5.63
C HIS A 102 -16.33 29.28 -4.76
N LEU A 103 -16.97 28.75 -3.72
CA LEU A 103 -16.37 27.72 -2.88
C LEU A 103 -16.06 26.44 -3.66
N LEU A 104 -14.90 25.81 -3.42
CA LEU A 104 -14.53 24.56 -4.07
C LEU A 104 -15.45 23.42 -3.62
N CYS A 105 -16.33 22.97 -4.52
CA CYS A 105 -17.22 21.84 -4.31
C CYS A 105 -17.63 21.25 -5.68
N ARG A 106 -17.50 19.93 -5.88
CA ARG A 106 -17.90 19.27 -7.13
C ARG A 106 -19.39 18.98 -7.25
N ASP A 107 -20.03 18.54 -6.18
CA ASP A 107 -21.44 18.08 -6.18
C ASP A 107 -22.44 19.16 -5.73
N VAL A 108 -22.23 20.40 -6.18
CA VAL A 108 -23.02 21.57 -5.79
C VAL A 108 -24.52 21.38 -6.01
N LYS A 109 -24.94 20.62 -7.03
CA LYS A 109 -26.36 20.34 -7.33
C LYS A 109 -27.04 19.40 -6.33
N LYS A 110 -26.27 18.61 -5.56
CA LYS A 110 -26.77 17.61 -4.61
C LYS A 110 -26.71 18.08 -3.16
N LEU A 111 -26.20 19.29 -2.93
CA LEU A 111 -25.91 19.82 -1.60
C LEU A 111 -26.65 21.14 -1.41
N ASN A 112 -27.07 21.39 -0.18
CA ASN A 112 -27.49 22.72 0.23
C ASN A 112 -26.26 23.61 0.49
N GLN A 113 -26.51 24.90 0.72
CA GLN A 113 -25.46 25.89 0.98
C GLN A 113 -24.54 25.48 2.14
N GLU A 114 -25.10 24.93 3.21
CA GLU A 114 -24.33 24.45 4.38
C GLU A 114 -23.38 23.30 4.01
N GLY A 115 -23.85 22.32 3.22
CA GLY A 115 -23.02 21.22 2.73
C GLY A 115 -21.87 21.69 1.84
N ILE A 116 -22.10 22.72 1.01
CA ILE A 116 -21.05 23.33 0.18
C ILE A 116 -19.98 23.98 1.07
N ILE A 117 -20.40 24.76 2.07
CA ILE A 117 -19.47 25.43 3.01
C ILE A 117 -18.67 24.39 3.81
N LYS A 118 -19.35 23.37 4.35
CA LYS A 118 -18.72 22.26 5.07
C LYS A 118 -17.69 21.54 4.21
N ASN A 119 -18.03 21.26 2.96
CA ASN A 119 -17.09 20.64 2.05
C ASN A 119 -15.89 21.55 1.83
N ALA A 120 -16.05 22.82 1.49
CA ALA A 120 -14.94 23.74 1.23
C ALA A 120 -14.06 24.09 2.45
N THR A 121 -14.46 23.69 3.66
CA THR A 121 -13.74 23.99 4.91
C THR A 121 -12.40 23.28 5.01
N ILE A 122 -11.43 23.95 5.61
CA ILE A 122 -10.07 23.46 5.89
C ILE A 122 -9.79 23.72 7.38
N PRO A 123 -9.32 22.71 8.13
CA PRO A 123 -8.82 22.90 9.48
C PRO A 123 -7.70 23.96 9.52
N ASN A 124 -7.62 24.71 10.61
CA ASN A 124 -6.58 25.74 10.76
C ASN A 124 -5.17 25.12 10.72
N GLU A 125 -4.98 23.97 11.37
CA GLU A 125 -3.70 23.27 11.41
C GLU A 125 -3.22 22.86 10.00
N ASP A 126 -4.12 22.29 9.18
CA ASP A 126 -3.81 21.95 7.78
C ASP A 126 -3.40 23.19 6.98
N MET A 127 -4.09 24.32 7.17
CA MET A 127 -3.73 25.57 6.49
C MET A 127 -2.42 26.17 6.98
N GLU A 128 -2.14 26.13 8.28
CA GLU A 128 -0.88 26.62 8.83
C GLU A 128 0.31 25.81 8.28
N ARG A 129 0.18 24.48 8.26
CA ARG A 129 1.17 23.60 7.63
C ARG A 129 1.32 23.90 6.14
N PHE A 130 0.22 24.11 5.43
CA PHE A 130 0.26 24.42 4.00
C PHE A 130 0.88 25.79 3.69
N ILE A 131 0.56 26.83 4.48
CA ILE A 131 1.16 28.16 4.34
C ILE A 131 2.66 28.08 4.60
N TYR A 132 3.07 27.42 5.70
CA TYR A 132 4.50 27.21 6.00
C TYR A 132 5.23 26.52 4.86
N TYR A 133 4.65 25.43 4.35
CA TYR A 133 5.22 24.71 3.22
C TYR A 133 5.29 25.57 1.95
N SER A 134 4.20 26.25 1.59
CA SER A 134 4.14 27.10 0.41
C SER A 134 5.19 28.22 0.47
N ASP A 135 5.35 28.85 1.63
CA ASP A 135 6.19 30.04 1.78
C ASP A 135 7.68 29.69 2.01
N LYS A 136 7.99 28.46 2.45
CA LYS A 136 9.36 28.06 2.85
C LYS A 136 9.97 26.92 2.05
N ILE A 137 9.16 26.07 1.41
CA ILE A 137 9.58 24.76 0.92
C ILE A 137 9.15 24.51 -0.53
N ALA A 138 8.06 25.15 -1.00
CA ALA A 138 7.43 24.80 -2.27
C ALA A 138 8.14 25.31 -3.54
N ASP A 139 9.24 26.05 -3.41
CA ASP A 139 10.04 26.48 -4.55
C ASP A 139 10.62 25.25 -5.28
N GLY A 140 10.36 25.16 -6.60
CA GLY A 140 10.79 24.04 -7.44
C GLY A 140 9.85 22.83 -7.48
N ILE A 141 8.71 22.86 -6.79
CA ILE A 141 7.74 21.75 -6.81
C ILE A 141 6.78 21.87 -7.99
N GLU A 142 6.77 20.82 -8.83
CA GLU A 142 5.96 20.79 -10.04
C GLU A 142 4.56 20.22 -9.81
N GLY A 143 3.58 20.80 -10.51
CA GLY A 143 2.22 20.25 -10.65
C GLY A 143 1.40 20.15 -9.37
N LEU A 144 1.70 20.98 -8.38
CA LEU A 144 0.89 21.11 -7.16
C LEU A 144 -0.54 21.51 -7.51
N SER A 145 -1.52 20.77 -7.00
CA SER A 145 -2.94 21.10 -7.17
C SER A 145 -3.77 20.50 -6.04
N ILE A 146 -4.96 21.07 -5.79
CA ILE A 146 -5.94 20.44 -4.91
C ILE A 146 -6.92 19.65 -5.76
N VAL A 147 -7.12 18.39 -5.39
CA VAL A 147 -8.04 17.49 -6.09
C VAL A 147 -9.20 17.18 -5.17
N ASP A 148 -10.42 17.34 -5.69
CA ASP A 148 -11.66 16.99 -4.99
C ASP A 148 -11.90 15.48 -5.06
N LYS A 149 -11.01 14.74 -4.40
CA LYS A 149 -11.08 13.30 -4.14
C LYS A 149 -10.87 13.08 -2.65
N ARG A 150 -11.65 12.15 -2.09
CA ARG A 150 -11.50 11.75 -0.69
C ARG A 150 -10.18 10.99 -0.51
N TYR A 151 -9.36 11.43 0.44
CA TYR A 151 -8.08 10.80 0.72
C TYR A 151 -8.27 9.37 1.24
N ASP A 152 -9.20 9.16 2.19
CA ASP A 152 -9.44 7.83 2.78
C ASP A 152 -9.81 6.78 1.72
N ASP A 153 -10.65 7.15 0.76
CA ASP A 153 -11.05 6.26 -0.35
C ASP A 153 -9.83 5.88 -1.20
N LEU A 154 -8.90 6.82 -1.42
CA LEU A 154 -7.68 6.57 -2.19
C LEU A 154 -6.66 5.73 -1.41
N ALA A 155 -6.57 5.92 -0.10
CA ALA A 155 -5.66 5.20 0.79
C ALA A 155 -6.02 3.72 0.91
N GLN A 156 -7.31 3.38 0.76
CA GLN A 156 -7.72 1.98 0.71
C GLN A 156 -7.23 1.26 -0.54
N VAL A 157 -7.19 1.93 -1.70
CA VAL A 157 -6.93 1.26 -3.00
C VAL A 157 -5.53 1.50 -3.58
N ASN A 158 -4.65 2.20 -2.87
CA ASN A 158 -3.28 2.49 -3.32
C ASN A 158 -2.33 2.44 -2.12
N ASP A 159 -1.06 2.10 -2.38
CA ASP A 159 -0.02 2.12 -1.35
C ASP A 159 0.16 3.55 -0.78
N THR A 160 0.34 3.64 0.53
CA THR A 160 0.78 4.85 1.22
C THR A 160 2.30 4.83 1.32
N ILE A 161 2.93 5.95 0.99
CA ILE A 161 4.38 6.10 0.98
C ILE A 161 4.81 7.29 1.85
N ARG A 162 6.05 7.24 2.27
CA ARG A 162 6.78 8.35 2.88
C ARG A 162 7.92 8.79 1.99
N ILE A 163 8.12 10.10 1.85
CA ILE A 163 9.28 10.69 1.17
C ILE A 163 10.40 10.95 2.20
N TYR A 164 11.64 10.65 1.84
CA TYR A 164 12.81 10.78 2.72
C TYR A 164 13.87 11.78 2.22
N SER A 165 13.71 12.31 1.01
CA SER A 165 14.67 13.26 0.45
C SER A 165 14.00 14.49 -0.16
N GLY A 166 14.79 15.55 -0.29
CA GLY A 166 14.36 16.82 -0.87
C GLY A 166 13.37 17.59 0.00
N SER A 167 12.69 18.55 -0.61
CA SER A 167 11.73 19.47 0.03
C SER A 167 10.51 18.78 0.64
N LEU A 168 10.21 17.55 0.20
CA LEU A 168 9.07 16.76 0.69
C LEU A 168 9.47 15.72 1.73
N ALA A 169 10.70 15.74 2.27
CA ALA A 169 11.11 14.81 3.31
C ALA A 169 10.13 14.81 4.51
N GLY A 170 9.74 13.63 4.96
CA GLY A 170 8.75 13.40 6.02
C GLY A 170 7.29 13.40 5.55
N TRP A 171 6.99 13.76 4.30
CA TRP A 171 5.61 13.76 3.81
C TRP A 171 5.10 12.34 3.59
N VAL A 172 3.90 12.08 4.09
CA VAL A 172 3.19 10.81 3.95
C VAL A 172 1.95 11.01 3.09
N GLY A 173 1.73 10.10 2.16
CA GLY A 173 0.53 10.14 1.32
C GLY A 173 0.40 8.96 0.38
N VAL A 174 -0.70 8.95 -0.35
CA VAL A 174 -1.03 7.91 -1.31
C VAL A 174 -0.27 8.12 -2.62
N VAL A 175 0.42 7.09 -3.11
CA VAL A 175 1.04 7.12 -4.43
C VAL A 175 0.06 6.67 -5.51
N LYS A 176 -0.10 7.47 -6.56
CA LYS A 176 -0.91 7.09 -7.72
C LYS A 176 -0.17 7.36 -9.02
N GLN A 177 -0.25 6.41 -9.94
CA GLN A 177 0.21 6.62 -11.31
C GLN A 177 -0.89 7.30 -12.14
N VAL A 178 -0.58 8.43 -12.74
CA VAL A 178 -1.48 9.18 -13.62
C VAL A 178 -0.90 9.18 -15.02
N LYS A 179 -1.72 8.84 -16.02
CA LYS A 179 -1.35 8.91 -17.43
C LYS A 179 -1.97 10.14 -18.06
N HIS A 180 -1.15 11.04 -18.60
CA HIS A 180 -1.60 12.22 -19.32
C HIS A 180 -0.84 12.33 -20.64
N LYS A 181 -1.59 12.41 -21.76
CA LYS A 181 -1.03 12.48 -23.13
C LYS A 181 0.06 11.43 -23.41
N GLY A 182 -0.20 10.18 -23.02
CA GLY A 182 0.75 9.07 -23.20
C GLY A 182 1.88 8.99 -22.17
N LYS A 183 2.20 10.08 -21.47
CA LYS A 183 3.23 10.12 -20.43
C LYS A 183 2.66 9.65 -19.09
N LYS A 184 3.40 8.77 -18.43
CA LYS A 184 3.09 8.19 -17.12
C LYS A 184 3.86 8.97 -16.05
N ASP A 185 3.14 9.60 -15.14
CA ASP A 185 3.71 10.29 -13.98
C ASP A 185 3.26 9.63 -12.67
N ARG A 186 4.08 9.74 -11.62
CA ARG A 186 3.69 9.34 -10.27
C ARG A 186 3.37 10.60 -9.47
N HIS A 187 2.22 10.54 -8.83
CA HIS A 187 1.69 11.60 -8.00
C HIS A 187 1.66 11.15 -6.55
N LEU A 188 1.97 12.06 -5.63
CA LEU A 188 1.69 11.92 -4.21
C LEU A 188 0.41 12.70 -3.89
N LEU A 189 -0.56 12.02 -3.31
CA LEU A 189 -1.78 12.64 -2.80
C LEU A 189 -1.69 12.63 -1.27
N VAL A 190 -1.69 13.81 -0.65
CA VAL A 190 -1.61 13.99 0.81
C VAL A 190 -2.94 14.51 1.32
N ARG A 191 -3.39 14.01 2.47
CA ARG A 191 -4.63 14.46 3.11
C ARG A 191 -4.58 15.96 3.38
N PHE A 192 -5.61 16.67 2.95
CA PHE A 192 -5.70 18.11 3.11
C PHE A 192 -7.15 18.57 3.29
N GLY A 193 -7.40 19.39 4.31
CA GLY A 193 -8.72 19.95 4.54
C GLY A 193 -9.74 18.91 5.01
N ASN A 194 -10.99 19.08 4.61
CA ASN A 194 -12.05 18.11 4.88
C ASN A 194 -11.91 16.83 4.02
N ASN A 195 -10.84 16.08 4.27
CA ASN A 195 -10.50 14.82 3.61
C ASN A 195 -10.22 14.92 2.11
N ARG A 196 -9.79 16.08 1.60
CA ARG A 196 -9.35 16.22 0.20
C ARG A 196 -7.90 15.80 0.04
N CYS A 197 -7.40 15.92 -1.19
CA CYS A 197 -6.02 15.62 -1.52
C CYS A 197 -5.30 16.87 -2.03
N LEU A 198 -4.17 17.19 -1.40
CA LEU A 198 -3.11 17.93 -2.05
C LEU A 198 -2.35 16.97 -2.96
N ASN A 199 -2.35 17.24 -4.26
CA ASN A 199 -1.75 16.41 -5.29
C ASN A 199 -0.43 17.05 -5.76
N ILE A 200 0.64 16.27 -5.70
CA ILE A 200 1.99 16.67 -6.09
C ILE A 200 2.46 15.75 -7.22
N SER A 201 2.96 16.30 -8.32
CA SER A 201 3.40 15.54 -9.49
C SER A 201 4.91 15.25 -9.44
N ASN A 202 5.42 14.43 -10.37
CA ASN A 202 6.85 14.18 -10.55
C ASN A 202 7.59 13.73 -9.27
N ILE A 203 6.96 12.86 -8.48
CA ILE A 203 7.55 12.46 -7.18
C ILE A 203 8.70 11.46 -7.32
N ARG A 204 8.95 10.92 -8.52
CA ARG A 204 9.98 9.90 -8.78
C ARG A 204 11.40 10.37 -8.48
N GLN A 205 11.62 11.68 -8.49
CA GLN A 205 12.90 12.30 -8.16
C GLN A 205 13.28 12.14 -6.68
N TYR A 206 12.30 11.88 -5.81
CA TYR A 206 12.54 11.71 -4.39
C TYR A 206 12.77 10.24 -4.03
N ASP A 207 13.52 10.04 -2.95
CA ASP A 207 13.62 8.76 -2.28
C ASP A 207 12.36 8.56 -1.46
N MET A 208 11.73 7.40 -1.63
CA MET A 208 10.45 7.11 -1.02
C MET A 208 10.34 5.63 -0.64
N GLN A 209 9.61 5.36 0.43
CA GLN A 209 9.31 4.00 0.87
C GLN A 209 7.82 3.80 1.08
N VAL A 210 7.36 2.58 0.87
CA VAL A 210 6.03 2.13 1.25
C VAL A 210 5.97 2.02 2.77
N GLU A 211 4.96 2.70 3.33
CA GLU A 211 4.63 2.65 4.74
C GLU A 211 3.47 1.69 4.96
N HIS A 212 2.44 1.78 4.11
CA HIS A 212 1.31 0.85 4.12
C HIS A 212 0.96 0.40 2.71
N GLU A 213 0.61 -0.87 2.56
CA GLU A 213 0.00 -1.36 1.32
C GLU A 213 -1.47 -0.97 1.24
N ALA A 214 -1.98 -0.92 0.01
CA ALA A 214 -3.42 -0.86 -0.21
C ALA A 214 -4.13 -2.03 0.51
N THR A 215 -5.28 -1.76 1.13
CA THR A 215 -6.15 -2.77 1.76
C THR A 215 -7.21 -3.31 0.79
N LYS A 216 -7.46 -2.60 -0.32
CA LYS A 216 -8.49 -2.93 -1.32
C LYS A 216 -7.95 -2.85 -2.74
N GLY A 217 -8.67 -3.51 -3.64
CA GLY A 217 -8.40 -3.53 -5.07
C GLY A 217 -7.41 -4.62 -5.48
N PRO A 218 -7.11 -4.74 -6.79
CA PRO A 218 -6.51 -5.96 -7.35
C PRO A 218 -5.15 -6.34 -6.75
N LYS A 219 -4.35 -5.34 -6.37
CA LYS A 219 -3.05 -5.60 -5.73
C LYS A 219 -3.23 -6.17 -4.33
N ALA A 220 -4.13 -5.59 -3.54
CA ALA A 220 -4.41 -6.04 -2.17
C ALA A 220 -5.05 -7.43 -2.17
N GLU A 221 -5.97 -7.69 -3.11
CA GLU A 221 -6.62 -8.99 -3.29
C GLU A 221 -5.61 -10.10 -3.58
N ALA A 222 -4.67 -9.86 -4.51
CA ALA A 222 -3.61 -10.82 -4.80
C ALA A 222 -2.73 -11.11 -3.57
N MET A 223 -2.36 -10.08 -2.82
CA MET A 223 -1.59 -10.23 -1.58
C MET A 223 -2.36 -10.98 -0.50
N GLY A 224 -3.66 -10.70 -0.37
CA GLY A 224 -4.57 -11.43 0.51
C GLY A 224 -4.65 -12.91 0.16
N ALA A 225 -4.70 -13.24 -1.14
CA ALA A 225 -4.68 -14.62 -1.60
C ALA A 225 -3.35 -15.33 -1.26
N TRP A 226 -2.20 -14.68 -1.46
CA TRP A 226 -0.91 -15.30 -1.11
C TRP A 226 -0.78 -15.57 0.40
N ARG A 227 -1.26 -14.64 1.24
CA ARG A 227 -1.32 -14.82 2.70
C ARG A 227 -2.24 -15.98 3.09
N ALA A 228 -3.43 -16.04 2.49
CA ALA A 228 -4.39 -17.10 2.78
C ALA A 228 -3.87 -18.48 2.36
N ILE A 229 -3.16 -18.60 1.22
CA ILE A 229 -2.48 -19.85 0.83
C ILE A 229 -1.47 -20.23 1.91
N ASP A 230 -0.55 -19.35 2.27
CA ASP A 230 0.50 -19.65 3.25
C ASP A 230 -0.09 -20.09 4.61
N GLN A 231 -1.11 -19.39 5.10
CA GLN A 231 -1.76 -19.71 6.35
C GLN A 231 -2.46 -21.08 6.31
N MET A 232 -3.15 -21.40 5.22
CA MET A 232 -3.78 -22.72 5.05
C MET A 232 -2.75 -23.85 4.95
N ILE A 233 -1.65 -23.63 4.22
CA ILE A 233 -0.56 -24.59 4.10
C ILE A 233 0.10 -24.83 5.46
N GLY A 234 0.46 -23.77 6.18
CA GLY A 234 1.06 -23.86 7.51
C GLY A 234 0.15 -24.60 8.50
N TYR A 235 -1.14 -24.29 8.46
CA TYR A 235 -2.14 -24.96 9.28
C TYR A 235 -2.18 -26.47 9.01
N TRP A 236 -2.20 -26.89 7.74
CA TRP A 236 -2.19 -28.32 7.41
C TRP A 236 -0.86 -29.00 7.66
N GLN A 237 0.28 -28.34 7.45
CA GLN A 237 1.59 -28.89 7.80
C GLN A 237 1.71 -29.16 9.30
N ALA A 238 1.11 -28.31 10.13
CA ALA A 238 1.08 -28.52 11.58
C ALA A 238 0.12 -29.67 11.98
N LYS A 239 -1.05 -29.76 11.34
CA LYS A 239 -2.08 -30.75 11.69
C LYS A 239 -1.81 -32.15 11.12
N ASN A 240 -1.34 -32.22 9.88
CA ASN A 240 -1.10 -33.44 9.11
C ASN A 240 0.30 -33.41 8.47
N PRO A 241 1.39 -33.54 9.27
CA PRO A 241 2.74 -33.24 8.78
C PRO A 241 3.27 -34.23 7.73
N SER A 242 2.69 -35.43 7.66
CA SER A 242 3.03 -36.46 6.65
C SER A 242 2.33 -36.25 5.31
N ASP A 243 1.28 -35.43 5.26
CA ASP A 243 0.48 -35.22 4.06
C ASP A 243 1.04 -34.07 3.22
N ASN A 244 0.85 -34.13 1.90
CA ASN A 244 1.14 -32.99 1.04
C ASN A 244 0.06 -31.92 1.23
N ALA A 245 0.34 -30.94 2.09
CA ALA A 245 -0.56 -29.82 2.38
C ALA A 245 -1.00 -29.03 1.14
N TYR A 246 -0.11 -28.89 0.14
CA TYR A 246 -0.42 -28.19 -1.11
C TYR A 246 -1.41 -28.98 -1.96
N ALA A 247 -1.21 -30.29 -2.09
CA ALA A 247 -2.17 -31.17 -2.75
C ALA A 247 -3.52 -31.20 -2.02
N ALA A 248 -3.52 -31.20 -0.69
CA ALA A 248 -4.74 -31.11 0.11
C ALA A 248 -5.53 -29.83 -0.19
N LEU A 249 -4.85 -28.67 -0.26
CA LEU A 249 -5.49 -27.39 -0.62
C LEU A 249 -6.09 -27.44 -2.04
N ARG A 250 -5.34 -27.96 -3.01
CA ARG A 250 -5.81 -28.07 -4.40
C ARG A 250 -7.01 -29.00 -4.51
N ASN A 251 -6.99 -30.14 -3.82
CA ASN A 251 -8.13 -31.07 -3.76
C ASN A 251 -9.38 -30.40 -3.16
N LEU A 252 -9.21 -29.62 -2.10
CA LEU A 252 -10.32 -28.89 -1.47
C LEU A 252 -10.96 -27.88 -2.45
N PHE A 253 -10.16 -27.17 -3.25
CA PHE A 253 -10.71 -26.31 -4.31
C PHE A 253 -11.48 -27.09 -5.36
N MET A 254 -10.93 -28.22 -5.81
CA MET A 254 -11.59 -29.08 -6.80
C MET A 254 -12.92 -29.61 -6.28
N GLU A 255 -13.01 -29.98 -5.00
CA GLU A 255 -14.28 -30.39 -4.37
C GLU A 255 -15.26 -29.24 -4.22
N TYR A 256 -14.78 -28.03 -3.87
CA TYR A 256 -15.61 -26.84 -3.72
C TYR A 256 -16.24 -26.38 -5.04
N GLN A 257 -15.50 -26.53 -6.15
CA GLN A 257 -15.89 -26.04 -7.48
C GLN A 257 -16.44 -27.15 -8.39
N LYS A 258 -16.63 -28.35 -7.85
CA LYS A 258 -17.10 -29.53 -8.58
C LYS A 258 -18.48 -29.28 -9.19
N LYS A 259 -18.61 -29.46 -10.49
CA LYS A 259 -19.92 -29.41 -11.16
C LYS A 259 -20.79 -30.57 -10.70
N LEU A 260 -21.94 -30.24 -10.13
CA LEU A 260 -22.94 -31.22 -9.73
C LEU A 260 -23.88 -31.51 -10.90
N ALA A 261 -24.25 -32.77 -11.07
CA ALA A 261 -25.32 -33.15 -11.99
C ALA A 261 -26.63 -33.30 -11.21
N HIS A 262 -27.69 -32.62 -11.67
CA HIS A 262 -29.05 -32.90 -11.22
C HIS A 262 -29.91 -33.33 -12.41
N PRO A 263 -30.53 -34.52 -12.34
CA PRO A 263 -31.44 -34.96 -13.38
C PRO A 263 -32.66 -34.03 -13.43
N ARG A 264 -33.01 -33.57 -14.63
CA ARG A 264 -34.20 -32.75 -14.85
C ARG A 264 -35.42 -33.63 -15.07
N SER A 265 -36.50 -33.39 -14.34
CA SER A 265 -37.77 -34.09 -14.58
C SER A 265 -38.58 -33.40 -15.68
N ARG A 266 -39.40 -34.17 -16.41
CA ARG A 266 -40.22 -33.67 -17.54
C ARG A 266 -41.19 -32.54 -17.16
N ASN A 267 -41.59 -32.46 -15.89
CA ASN A 267 -42.58 -31.49 -15.41
C ASN A 267 -41.94 -30.34 -14.61
N MET A 268 -40.61 -30.23 -14.62
CA MET A 268 -39.88 -29.21 -13.85
C MET A 268 -39.68 -27.94 -14.69
N SER A 269 -40.08 -26.79 -14.14
CA SER A 269 -39.82 -25.49 -14.75
C SER A 269 -38.33 -25.15 -14.73
N ASP A 270 -37.90 -24.22 -15.58
CA ASP A 270 -36.50 -23.73 -15.56
C ASP A 270 -36.16 -23.10 -14.20
N SER A 271 -37.10 -22.38 -13.60
CA SER A 271 -36.92 -21.76 -12.29
C SER A 271 -36.72 -22.80 -11.19
N ASP A 272 -37.53 -23.86 -11.16
CA ASP A 272 -37.43 -24.91 -10.14
C ASP A 272 -36.14 -25.73 -10.31
N TYR A 273 -35.74 -25.99 -11.56
CA TYR A 273 -34.48 -26.67 -11.85
C TYR A 273 -33.28 -25.84 -11.40
N ASN A 274 -33.26 -24.54 -11.72
CA ASN A 274 -32.18 -23.65 -11.33
C ASN A 274 -32.10 -23.49 -9.81
N SER A 275 -33.22 -23.31 -9.12
CA SER A 275 -33.26 -23.20 -7.65
C SER A 275 -32.69 -24.46 -6.97
N ARG A 276 -33.07 -25.65 -7.44
CA ARG A 276 -32.54 -26.91 -6.88
C ARG A 276 -31.07 -27.14 -7.20
N MET A 277 -30.62 -26.68 -8.37
CA MET A 277 -29.20 -26.69 -8.73
C MET A 277 -28.40 -25.76 -7.82
N GLU A 278 -28.90 -24.55 -7.55
CA GLU A 278 -28.29 -23.59 -6.63
C GLU A 278 -28.24 -24.14 -5.20
N GLU A 279 -29.33 -24.71 -4.68
CA GLU A 279 -29.38 -25.36 -3.36
C GLU A 279 -28.30 -26.44 -3.23
N LYS A 280 -28.19 -27.33 -4.21
CA LYS A 280 -27.16 -28.39 -4.21
C LYS A 280 -25.73 -27.83 -4.22
N VAL A 281 -25.49 -26.76 -4.99
CA VAL A 281 -24.18 -26.11 -5.01
C VAL A 281 -23.86 -25.52 -3.64
N ILE A 282 -24.83 -24.84 -3.01
CA ILE A 282 -24.68 -24.29 -1.66
C ILE A 282 -24.42 -25.41 -0.64
N GLU A 283 -25.20 -26.50 -0.67
CA GLU A 283 -24.99 -27.67 0.21
C GLU A 283 -23.59 -28.26 0.06
N GLN A 284 -23.13 -28.50 -1.17
CA GLN A 284 -21.78 -29.02 -1.43
C GLN A 284 -20.70 -28.06 -0.90
N GLN A 285 -20.83 -26.77 -1.16
CA GLN A 285 -19.88 -25.76 -0.67
C GLN A 285 -19.84 -25.71 0.85
N GLN A 286 -20.99 -25.82 1.53
CA GLN A 286 -21.05 -25.90 2.98
C GLN A 286 -20.44 -27.19 3.53
N MET A 287 -20.65 -28.33 2.86
CA MET A 287 -20.00 -29.59 3.23
C MET A 287 -18.48 -29.51 3.12
N VAL A 288 -17.95 -28.90 2.06
CA VAL A 288 -16.50 -28.69 1.90
C VAL A 288 -15.96 -27.74 2.96
N LEU A 289 -16.65 -26.62 3.20
CA LEU A 289 -16.26 -25.70 4.27
C LEU A 289 -16.29 -26.38 5.64
N ALA A 290 -17.23 -27.28 5.91
CA ALA A 290 -17.35 -28.03 7.17
C ALA A 290 -16.14 -28.93 7.47
N GLN A 291 -15.33 -29.27 6.46
CA GLN A 291 -14.06 -29.98 6.65
C GLN A 291 -12.97 -29.09 7.25
N LEU A 292 -13.11 -27.76 7.17
CA LEU A 292 -12.17 -26.78 7.72
C LEU A 292 -12.57 -26.35 9.13
N ASP A 293 -11.55 -26.12 9.96
CA ASP A 293 -11.70 -25.42 11.22
C ASP A 293 -12.20 -23.99 10.99
N ASP A 294 -12.99 -23.48 11.94
CA ASP A 294 -13.66 -22.18 11.83
C ASP A 294 -12.69 -21.03 11.58
N THR A 295 -11.47 -21.12 12.12
CA THR A 295 -10.39 -20.13 11.93
C THR A 295 -9.90 -20.05 10.48
N MET A 296 -9.97 -21.13 9.71
CA MET A 296 -9.45 -21.20 8.33
C MET A 296 -10.53 -20.98 7.26
N ARG A 297 -11.82 -21.01 7.63
CA ARG A 297 -12.92 -20.79 6.67
C ARG A 297 -12.84 -19.46 5.95
N ASN A 298 -12.44 -18.39 6.65
CA ASN A 298 -12.32 -17.06 6.06
C ASN A 298 -11.19 -17.00 5.02
N ASN A 299 -10.05 -17.63 5.31
CA ASN A 299 -8.93 -17.74 4.38
C ASN A 299 -9.34 -18.48 3.10
N PHE A 300 -10.06 -19.61 3.24
CA PHE A 300 -10.54 -20.34 2.09
C PHE A 300 -11.54 -19.54 1.25
N ARG A 301 -12.44 -18.75 1.88
CA ARG A 301 -13.35 -17.85 1.16
C ARG A 301 -12.60 -16.79 0.36
N ILE A 302 -11.58 -16.14 0.94
CA ILE A 302 -10.72 -15.17 0.23
C ILE A 302 -10.15 -15.81 -1.05
N LEU A 303 -9.66 -17.04 -0.94
CA LEU A 303 -9.10 -17.74 -2.09
C LEU A 303 -10.15 -18.15 -3.12
N SER A 304 -11.31 -18.63 -2.68
CA SER A 304 -12.42 -18.99 -3.58
C SER A 304 -12.89 -17.79 -4.38
N ASP A 305 -13.00 -16.62 -3.74
CA ASP A 305 -13.40 -15.38 -4.40
C ASP A 305 -12.32 -14.92 -5.40
N TYR A 306 -11.04 -15.08 -5.05
CA TYR A 306 -9.92 -14.70 -5.90
C TYR A 306 -9.73 -15.61 -7.11
N PHE A 307 -9.85 -16.93 -6.95
CA PHE A 307 -9.66 -17.92 -8.02
C PHE A 307 -10.94 -18.21 -8.81
N HIS A 308 -11.94 -17.33 -8.80
CA HIS A 308 -13.26 -17.56 -9.39
C HIS A 308 -13.18 -18.02 -10.87
N ALA A 309 -13.15 -19.33 -11.09
CA ALA A 309 -12.95 -19.95 -12.39
C ALA A 309 -13.71 -21.28 -12.47
N SER A 310 -14.09 -21.67 -13.68
CA SER A 310 -14.77 -22.96 -13.89
C SER A 310 -13.86 -24.13 -13.52
N GLU A 311 -14.43 -25.26 -13.08
CA GLU A 311 -13.72 -26.51 -12.73
C GLU A 311 -12.57 -26.87 -13.70
N ASN A 312 -12.83 -26.85 -15.02
CA ASN A 312 -11.83 -27.20 -16.03
C ASN A 312 -10.63 -26.22 -16.05
N ALA A 313 -10.90 -24.94 -15.85
CA ALA A 313 -9.86 -23.92 -15.80
C ALA A 313 -9.06 -24.07 -14.50
N LEU A 314 -9.73 -24.24 -13.35
CA LEU A 314 -9.05 -24.46 -12.08
C LEU A 314 -8.11 -25.67 -12.14
N ARG A 315 -8.59 -26.79 -12.67
CA ARG A 315 -7.77 -28.00 -12.81
C ARG A 315 -6.50 -27.79 -13.64
N GLN A 316 -6.54 -26.87 -14.61
CA GLN A 316 -5.40 -26.57 -15.47
C GLN A 316 -4.37 -25.64 -14.78
N TRP A 317 -4.80 -24.73 -13.92
CA TRP A 317 -3.96 -23.65 -13.39
C TRP A 317 -3.60 -23.78 -11.90
N LEU A 318 -4.28 -24.63 -11.13
CA LEU A 318 -4.09 -24.74 -9.68
C LEU A 318 -2.65 -25.10 -9.28
N ASP A 319 -1.97 -25.96 -10.05
CA ASP A 319 -0.58 -26.34 -9.77
C ASP A 319 0.40 -25.16 -9.99
N GLU A 320 0.07 -24.21 -10.87
CA GLU A 320 0.87 -22.99 -11.09
C GLU A 320 0.57 -21.92 -10.02
N LEU A 321 -0.68 -21.85 -9.58
CA LEU A 321 -1.14 -20.89 -8.57
C LEU A 321 -0.68 -21.29 -7.16
N ILE A 322 -0.74 -22.58 -6.86
CA ILE A 322 -0.39 -23.22 -5.59
C ILE A 322 0.64 -24.33 -5.88
N PRO A 323 1.88 -23.97 -6.24
CA PRO A 323 2.92 -24.95 -6.50
C PRO A 323 3.34 -25.65 -5.22
N ASP A 324 3.72 -26.92 -5.33
CA ASP A 324 4.34 -27.64 -4.22
C ASP A 324 5.65 -26.95 -3.82
N ALA A 325 5.84 -26.75 -2.52
CA ALA A 325 7.09 -26.26 -1.98
C ALA A 325 7.47 -27.02 -0.71
N THR A 326 8.76 -27.32 -0.57
CA THR A 326 9.29 -28.04 0.59
C THR A 326 9.22 -27.19 1.86
N LEU A 327 9.54 -25.89 1.73
CA LEU A 327 9.56 -24.92 2.82
C LEU A 327 8.74 -23.69 2.42
N ARG A 328 7.96 -23.18 3.38
CA ARG A 328 7.17 -21.95 3.25
C ARG A 328 8.07 -20.71 3.05
N PRO A 329 7.50 -19.57 2.59
CA PRO A 329 8.23 -18.32 2.50
C PRO A 329 8.98 -17.96 3.80
N PHE A 330 10.10 -17.25 3.68
CA PHE A 330 10.96 -16.94 4.82
C PHE A 330 10.25 -16.24 5.99
N LEU A 331 9.48 -15.17 5.75
CA LEU A 331 8.84 -14.36 6.78
C LEU A 331 7.32 -14.33 6.57
N THR A 332 6.59 -15.03 7.44
CA THR A 332 5.14 -15.12 7.34
C THR A 332 4.45 -15.00 8.70
N PRO A 333 3.15 -14.65 8.71
CA PRO A 333 2.31 -14.81 9.90
C PRO A 333 1.94 -16.29 10.08
N THR A 334 2.71 -17.08 10.83
CA THR A 334 2.51 -18.53 10.97
C THR A 334 1.10 -18.89 11.47
N SER A 335 0.55 -20.00 10.99
CA SER A 335 -0.73 -20.57 11.41
C SER A 335 -0.55 -22.04 11.80
N GLY A 336 -1.26 -22.48 12.84
CA GLY A 336 -1.27 -23.88 13.28
C GLY A 336 -0.15 -24.30 14.25
N VAL A 337 0.86 -23.46 14.47
CA VAL A 337 1.94 -23.72 15.44
C VAL A 337 1.87 -22.69 16.56
N ILE A 338 1.74 -23.17 17.80
CA ILE A 338 1.75 -22.33 19.00
C ILE A 338 3.18 -22.34 19.55
N ILE A 339 3.81 -21.17 19.61
CA ILE A 339 5.09 -20.99 20.29
C ILE A 339 4.80 -20.53 21.72
N PRO A 340 5.20 -21.28 22.76
CA PRO A 340 5.00 -20.87 24.15
C PRO A 340 5.65 -19.52 24.45
N GLU A 341 5.09 -18.71 25.36
CA GLU A 341 5.64 -17.38 25.68
C GLU A 341 7.11 -17.43 26.14
N GLU A 342 7.50 -18.51 26.83
CA GLU A 342 8.86 -18.74 27.35
C GLU A 342 9.87 -19.18 26.27
N GLN A 343 9.43 -19.37 25.03
CA GLN A 343 10.27 -19.78 23.90
C GLN A 343 10.10 -18.81 22.72
N ASP A 344 11.18 -18.66 21.94
CA ASP A 344 11.16 -17.85 20.71
C ASP A 344 11.18 -18.71 19.45
N TYR A 345 10.98 -20.01 19.56
CA TYR A 345 10.98 -20.91 18.41
C TYR A 345 10.07 -22.12 18.61
N ALA A 346 9.74 -22.78 17.50
CA ALA A 346 9.17 -24.12 17.47
C ALA A 346 9.86 -24.95 16.39
N VAL A 347 9.77 -26.27 16.52
CA VAL A 347 10.24 -27.23 15.52
C VAL A 347 9.04 -27.94 14.92
N LEU A 348 9.01 -28.03 13.59
CA LEU A 348 7.98 -28.76 12.87
C LEU A 348 8.62 -29.72 11.88
N HIS A 349 8.23 -30.99 11.91
CA HIS A 349 8.69 -31.97 10.93
C HIS A 349 7.60 -32.21 9.88
N HIS A 350 7.86 -31.84 8.62
CA HIS A 350 6.91 -32.03 7.52
C HIS A 350 7.66 -32.17 6.19
N ASN A 351 7.03 -32.73 5.16
CA ASN A 351 7.63 -32.86 3.82
C ASN A 351 9.04 -33.48 3.82
N GLY A 352 9.34 -34.34 4.80
CA GLY A 352 10.66 -34.97 4.97
C GLY A 352 11.78 -34.02 5.44
N ILE A 353 11.45 -32.82 5.93
CA ILE A 353 12.39 -31.85 6.50
C ILE A 353 12.06 -31.55 7.96
N THR A 354 13.07 -31.12 8.72
CA THR A 354 12.88 -30.47 10.01
C THR A 354 12.90 -28.95 9.81
N GLU A 355 11.80 -28.29 10.08
CA GLU A 355 11.64 -26.83 10.01
C GLU A 355 11.84 -26.22 11.41
N LEU A 356 12.74 -25.24 11.51
CA LEU A 356 12.82 -24.32 12.62
C LEU A 356 11.98 -23.09 12.30
N ILE A 357 11.00 -22.79 13.15
CA ILE A 357 10.16 -21.61 13.08
C ILE A 357 10.58 -20.67 14.20
N HIS A 358 11.21 -19.55 13.86
CA HIS A 358 11.72 -18.58 14.83
C HIS A 358 10.82 -17.34 14.90
N ARG A 359 10.29 -17.03 16.08
CA ARG A 359 9.50 -15.82 16.35
C ARG A 359 10.42 -14.59 16.29
N CYS A 360 10.03 -13.59 15.52
CA CYS A 360 10.80 -12.36 15.34
C CYS A 360 9.91 -11.13 15.33
N ASN A 361 10.41 -10.03 15.90
CA ASN A 361 9.73 -8.74 15.85
C ASN A 361 10.47 -7.82 14.88
N LEU A 362 9.80 -7.39 13.81
CA LEU A 362 10.42 -6.59 12.75
C LEU A 362 10.18 -5.08 12.91
N ARG A 363 9.59 -4.63 14.03
CA ARG A 363 9.21 -3.22 14.26
C ARG A 363 10.37 -2.27 13.99
N ASP A 364 11.52 -2.54 14.56
CA ASP A 364 12.70 -1.68 14.40
C ASP A 364 13.21 -1.66 12.96
N LEU A 365 13.07 -2.75 12.21
CA LEU A 365 13.48 -2.79 10.80
C LEU A 365 12.57 -1.97 9.90
N PHE A 366 11.25 -2.00 10.15
CA PHE A 366 10.28 -1.16 9.44
C PHE A 366 10.40 0.31 9.83
N GLN A 367 10.79 0.61 11.08
CA GLN A 367 10.88 1.97 11.62
C GLN A 367 12.27 2.60 11.54
N ALA A 368 13.32 1.85 11.18
CA ALA A 368 14.72 2.31 11.22
C ALA A 368 14.97 3.64 10.49
N ARG A 369 14.30 3.91 9.36
CA ARG A 369 14.42 5.17 8.62
C ARG A 369 13.50 6.29 9.12
N ASN A 370 12.48 5.99 9.92
CA ASN A 370 11.61 7.00 10.53
C ASN A 370 12.36 7.80 11.61
N ASN A 371 13.31 7.17 12.31
CA ASN A 371 14.05 7.75 13.42
C ASN A 371 15.10 8.79 13.01
N GLU A 372 15.56 8.82 11.76
CA GLU A 372 16.49 9.85 11.26
C GLU A 372 15.85 11.26 11.21
N SER A 373 14.51 11.34 11.24
CA SER A 373 13.77 12.60 11.19
C SER A 373 13.50 13.27 12.56
N GLY A 374 13.96 12.65 13.67
CA GLY A 374 13.89 13.22 15.02
C GLY A 374 12.48 13.39 15.61
N LYS A 375 11.42 13.00 14.88
CA LYS A 375 10.04 13.02 15.38
C LYS A 375 9.58 11.61 15.72
N LYS A 376 9.41 11.32 17.01
CA LYS A 376 8.59 10.19 17.47
C LYS A 376 7.14 10.48 17.08
N GLU A 377 6.71 10.02 15.91
CA GLU A 377 5.30 10.01 15.54
C GLU A 377 4.54 8.98 16.36
N GLN A 378 3.23 9.18 16.51
CA GLN A 378 2.33 8.24 17.18
C GLN A 378 2.53 6.86 16.53
N THR A 379 3.13 5.96 17.29
CA THR A 379 3.31 4.55 16.92
C THR A 379 1.94 3.98 16.64
N ILE A 380 1.65 3.73 15.37
CA ILE A 380 0.54 2.86 14.98
C ILE A 380 0.85 1.51 15.63
N ASP A 381 -0.12 0.96 16.36
CA ASP A 381 -0.03 -0.34 16.99
C ASP A 381 -0.19 -1.42 15.91
N GLU A 382 0.78 -1.49 15.00
CA GLU A 382 0.86 -2.56 14.01
C GLU A 382 1.53 -3.78 14.64
N ASP A 383 0.98 -4.94 14.31
CA ASP A 383 1.55 -6.24 14.64
C ASP A 383 2.75 -6.52 13.73
N TYR A 384 3.95 -6.30 14.26
CA TYR A 384 5.22 -6.61 13.61
C TYR A 384 5.79 -7.96 14.05
N GLU A 385 4.98 -8.85 14.63
CA GLU A 385 5.38 -10.22 14.91
C GLU A 385 5.31 -11.07 13.64
N TYR A 386 6.46 -11.65 13.28
CA TYR A 386 6.64 -12.55 12.15
C TYR A 386 7.29 -13.84 12.63
N TYR A 387 7.20 -14.84 11.77
CA TYR A 387 7.83 -16.12 11.98
C TYR A 387 8.79 -16.36 10.82
N ALA A 388 10.03 -16.64 11.18
CA ALA A 388 11.11 -16.92 10.26
C ALA A 388 11.26 -18.43 10.08
N HIS A 389 11.18 -18.89 8.84
CA HIS A 389 11.13 -20.30 8.49
C HIS A 389 12.47 -20.78 7.92
N PHE A 390 13.09 -21.76 8.59
CA PHE A 390 14.34 -22.38 8.16
C PHE A 390 14.19 -23.89 8.08
N ALA A 391 14.59 -24.50 6.97
CA ALA A 391 14.80 -25.94 6.91
C ALA A 391 16.20 -26.28 7.46
N LEU A 392 16.26 -27.30 8.30
CA LEU A 392 17.48 -27.84 8.90
C LEU A 392 17.87 -29.12 8.15
N LEU A 393 18.93 -29.03 7.36
CA LEU A 393 19.35 -30.10 6.45
C LEU A 393 20.67 -30.70 6.88
N ARG A 394 20.78 -32.02 6.77
CA ARG A 394 22.04 -32.74 7.00
C ARG A 394 23.00 -32.54 5.83
N THR A 395 24.20 -32.08 6.13
CA THR A 395 25.33 -31.98 5.18
C THR A 395 26.05 -33.32 5.04
N GLU A 396 26.85 -33.49 3.98
CA GLU A 396 27.73 -34.66 3.81
C GLU A 396 28.73 -34.82 4.97
N ALA A 397 29.17 -33.71 5.55
CA ALA A 397 30.07 -33.69 6.71
C ALA A 397 29.38 -34.09 8.03
N GLY A 398 28.08 -34.39 8.02
CA GLY A 398 27.31 -34.72 9.21
C GLY A 398 26.95 -33.51 10.07
N THR A 399 27.17 -32.29 9.58
CA THR A 399 26.73 -31.03 10.22
C THR A 399 25.39 -30.53 9.68
N VAL A 400 24.82 -29.51 10.31
CA VAL A 400 23.55 -28.89 9.92
C VAL A 400 23.80 -27.68 9.02
N LYS A 401 23.12 -27.64 7.86
CA LYS A 401 22.95 -26.44 7.03
C LYS A 401 21.53 -25.92 7.22
N ALA A 402 21.40 -24.66 7.59
CA ALA A 402 20.10 -23.98 7.71
C ALA A 402 19.81 -23.20 6.42
N ILE A 403 18.61 -23.32 5.85
CA ILE A 403 18.21 -22.59 4.64
C ILE A 403 16.81 -21.98 4.82
N CYS A 404 16.68 -20.70 4.46
CA CYS A 404 15.37 -20.04 4.36
C CYS A 404 14.94 -19.91 2.89
N SER A 405 13.67 -20.14 2.62
CA SER A 405 13.12 -20.09 1.25
C SER A 405 12.92 -18.65 0.78
N TRP A 406 13.47 -18.31 -0.39
CA TRP A 406 13.10 -17.12 -1.14
C TRP A 406 12.29 -17.46 -2.41
N GLY A 407 11.98 -18.75 -2.61
CA GLY A 407 11.06 -19.28 -3.62
C GLY A 407 11.28 -18.67 -5.01
N GLY A 408 10.20 -18.15 -5.61
CA GLY A 408 10.24 -17.57 -6.95
C GLY A 408 11.18 -16.37 -7.11
N PHE A 409 11.58 -15.69 -6.02
CA PHE A 409 12.63 -14.68 -6.10
C PHE A 409 13.97 -15.32 -6.44
N TYR A 410 14.31 -16.42 -5.76
CA TYR A 410 15.52 -17.19 -6.06
C TYR A 410 15.46 -17.77 -7.47
N ASP A 411 14.35 -18.43 -7.83
CA ASP A 411 14.25 -19.09 -9.15
C ASP A 411 14.39 -18.06 -10.28
N TYR A 412 13.81 -16.86 -10.13
CA TYR A 412 13.98 -15.79 -11.11
C TYR A 412 15.42 -15.26 -11.16
N TYR A 413 16.10 -15.11 -10.02
CA TYR A 413 17.51 -14.71 -9.98
C TYR A 413 18.44 -15.76 -10.61
N ALA A 414 18.23 -17.03 -10.30
CA ALA A 414 19.02 -18.13 -10.81
C ALA A 414 18.80 -18.35 -12.31
N SER A 415 17.63 -18.00 -12.85
CA SER A 415 17.36 -18.06 -14.29
C SER A 415 18.02 -16.94 -15.09
N GLN A 416 18.55 -15.90 -14.44
CA GLN A 416 19.21 -14.79 -15.12
C GLN A 416 20.63 -15.18 -15.56
N SER A 417 21.04 -14.67 -16.71
CA SER A 417 22.45 -14.70 -17.13
C SER A 417 23.36 -13.94 -16.15
N GLN A 418 24.67 -14.13 -16.26
CA GLN A 418 25.62 -13.38 -15.45
C GLN A 418 25.50 -11.86 -15.67
N GLU A 419 25.39 -11.42 -16.93
CA GLU A 419 25.25 -10.01 -17.27
C GLU A 419 23.96 -9.40 -16.69
N GLU A 420 22.85 -10.14 -16.71
CA GLU A 420 21.59 -9.70 -16.10
C GLU A 420 21.68 -9.59 -14.58
N ARG A 421 22.42 -10.49 -13.92
CA ARG A 421 22.68 -10.42 -12.47
C ARG A 421 23.55 -9.21 -12.11
N GLU A 422 24.62 -8.95 -12.86
CA GLU A 422 25.47 -7.77 -12.68
C GLU A 422 24.68 -6.47 -12.88
N ARG A 423 23.80 -6.42 -13.89
CA ARG A 423 22.86 -5.30 -14.09
C ARG A 423 21.91 -5.16 -12.92
N PHE A 424 21.38 -6.26 -12.38
CA PHE A 424 20.53 -6.22 -11.19
C PHE A 424 21.29 -5.69 -9.96
N HIS A 425 22.54 -6.08 -9.75
CA HIS A 425 23.37 -5.56 -8.67
C HIS A 425 23.64 -4.06 -8.81
N ALA A 426 23.99 -3.59 -10.00
CA ALA A 426 24.14 -2.15 -10.30
C ALA A 426 22.82 -1.38 -10.10
N ASP A 427 21.70 -2.02 -10.43
CA ASP A 427 20.36 -1.49 -10.16
C ASP A 427 20.07 -1.37 -8.66
N LEU A 428 20.45 -2.36 -7.84
CA LEU A 428 20.31 -2.29 -6.39
C LEU A 428 21.11 -1.12 -5.81
N GLU A 429 22.36 -0.95 -6.25
CA GLU A 429 23.22 0.16 -5.84
C GLU A 429 22.63 1.52 -6.23
N SER A 430 22.36 1.73 -7.52
CA SER A 430 21.84 3.01 -8.04
C SER A 430 20.46 3.37 -7.49
N LYS A 431 19.66 2.37 -7.11
CA LYS A 431 18.32 2.55 -6.53
C LYS A 431 18.30 2.48 -5.00
N LYS A 432 19.47 2.46 -4.35
CA LYS A 432 19.67 2.53 -2.89
C LYS A 432 19.06 1.35 -2.10
N TYR A 433 19.36 0.13 -2.55
CA TYR A 433 19.08 -1.14 -1.86
C TYR A 433 20.36 -1.81 -1.34
N PRO A 434 21.13 -1.16 -0.45
CA PRO A 434 22.43 -1.64 -0.01
C PRO A 434 22.36 -2.95 0.78
N ARG A 435 21.29 -3.21 1.56
CA ARG A 435 21.22 -4.40 2.42
C ARG A 435 21.05 -5.66 1.58
N LEU A 436 20.16 -5.62 0.58
CA LEU A 436 19.99 -6.73 -0.35
C LEU A 436 21.25 -6.95 -1.20
N LEU A 437 21.89 -5.87 -1.67
CA LEU A 437 23.14 -5.99 -2.42
C LEU A 437 24.24 -6.65 -1.58
N GLN A 438 24.43 -6.21 -0.34
CA GLN A 438 25.40 -6.78 0.58
C GLN A 438 25.11 -8.25 0.85
N LEU A 439 23.84 -8.61 1.11
CA LEU A 439 23.44 -9.99 1.36
C LEU A 439 23.74 -10.91 0.16
N LEU A 440 23.58 -10.42 -1.07
CA LEU A 440 23.84 -11.19 -2.28
C LEU A 440 25.32 -11.33 -2.64
N THR A 441 26.20 -10.44 -2.16
CA THR A 441 27.57 -10.31 -2.66
C THR A 441 28.67 -10.45 -1.60
N GLN A 442 28.36 -10.15 -0.34
CA GLN A 442 29.34 -9.98 0.74
C GLN A 442 28.91 -10.66 2.05
N GLY A 443 27.79 -11.41 2.05
CA GLY A 443 27.25 -12.07 3.24
C GLY A 443 27.91 -13.41 3.56
N GLU A 444 27.72 -13.88 4.79
CA GLU A 444 28.02 -15.26 5.19
C GLU A 444 27.06 -16.28 4.55
N TYR A 445 25.91 -15.81 4.09
CA TYR A 445 24.92 -16.65 3.42
C TYR A 445 25.29 -16.92 1.97
N GLN A 446 25.03 -18.15 1.53
CA GLN A 446 25.09 -18.53 0.13
C GLN A 446 23.69 -18.44 -0.47
N PHE A 447 23.55 -17.78 -1.62
CA PHE A 447 22.29 -17.73 -2.35
C PHE A 447 22.23 -18.90 -3.35
N GLU A 448 21.69 -20.02 -2.90
CA GLU A 448 21.76 -21.32 -3.59
C GLU A 448 20.45 -22.13 -3.47
N LYS A 449 20.40 -23.28 -4.17
CA LYS A 449 19.30 -24.25 -4.09
C LYS A 449 19.79 -25.53 -3.42
N VAL A 450 19.27 -25.84 -2.24
CA VAL A 450 19.64 -27.03 -1.47
C VAL A 450 18.40 -27.87 -1.23
N SER A 451 18.46 -29.16 -1.60
CA SER A 451 17.33 -30.09 -1.44
C SER A 451 16.00 -29.55 -2.00
N GLY A 452 16.05 -28.85 -3.13
CA GLY A 452 14.88 -28.25 -3.77
C GLY A 452 14.45 -26.89 -3.21
N ILE A 453 15.01 -26.42 -2.10
CA ILE A 453 14.71 -25.12 -1.48
C ILE A 453 15.68 -24.08 -2.05
N GLY A 454 15.15 -23.09 -2.76
CA GLY A 454 15.92 -21.96 -3.29
C GLY A 454 15.89 -20.77 -2.36
N GLY A 455 17.06 -20.26 -1.94
CA GLY A 455 17.13 -19.10 -1.06
C GLY A 455 18.52 -18.91 -0.44
N PHE A 456 18.54 -18.41 0.78
CA PHE A 456 19.80 -18.18 1.51
C PHE A 456 20.07 -19.31 2.49
N SER A 457 21.23 -19.94 2.34
CA SER A 457 21.70 -21.02 3.20
C SER A 457 22.95 -20.62 3.99
N ILE A 458 23.14 -21.25 5.15
CA ILE A 458 24.35 -21.10 5.96
C ILE A 458 24.72 -22.44 6.62
N ASP A 459 26.01 -22.76 6.60
CA ASP A 459 26.55 -23.89 7.33
C ASP A 459 26.75 -23.51 8.81
N THR A 460 26.09 -24.21 9.71
CA THR A 460 26.06 -23.84 11.14
C THR A 460 27.25 -24.40 11.93
N GLY A 461 27.89 -25.45 11.41
CA GLY A 461 28.93 -26.23 12.11
C GLY A 461 28.40 -27.10 13.25
N ILE A 462 27.08 -27.12 13.49
CA ILE A 462 26.44 -27.94 14.52
C ILE A 462 26.37 -29.39 14.00
N ALA A 463 26.67 -30.37 14.86
CA ALA A 463 26.49 -31.78 14.52
C ALA A 463 25.00 -32.10 14.31
N TYR A 464 24.69 -32.81 13.21
CA TYR A 464 23.32 -33.24 12.96
C TYR A 464 22.93 -34.35 13.94
N THR A 465 21.71 -34.26 14.48
CA THR A 465 21.10 -35.27 15.35
C THR A 465 19.70 -35.59 14.82
N GLU A 466 19.26 -36.83 15.02
CA GLU A 466 17.88 -37.25 14.72
C GLU A 466 16.87 -36.74 15.75
N ASP A 467 17.35 -36.26 16.92
CA ASP A 467 16.53 -35.57 17.90
C ASP A 467 16.18 -34.16 17.38
N GLN A 468 14.97 -34.03 16.87
CA GLN A 468 14.48 -32.83 16.21
C GLN A 468 14.42 -31.61 17.13
N GLU A 469 14.05 -31.83 18.40
CA GLU A 469 13.98 -30.76 19.40
C GLU A 469 15.39 -30.26 19.76
N GLU A 470 16.33 -31.19 19.97
CA GLU A 470 17.73 -30.85 20.23
C GLU A 470 18.39 -30.15 19.03
N LEU A 471 18.06 -30.59 17.82
CA LEU A 471 18.49 -29.99 16.57
C LEU A 471 18.00 -28.54 16.47
N GLY A 472 16.70 -28.31 16.66
CA GLY A 472 16.09 -26.98 16.64
C GLY A 472 16.63 -26.06 17.73
N ARG A 473 16.77 -26.58 18.96
CA ARG A 473 17.34 -25.85 20.10
C ARG A 473 18.76 -25.36 19.80
N SER A 474 19.61 -26.24 19.26
CA SER A 474 21.00 -25.93 18.95
C SER A 474 21.12 -24.89 17.84
N VAL A 475 20.33 -25.01 16.77
CA VAL A 475 20.34 -24.02 15.67
C VAL A 475 19.73 -22.68 16.10
N ASN A 476 18.67 -22.69 16.91
CA ASN A 476 18.12 -21.45 17.47
C ASN A 476 19.17 -20.72 18.34
N ALA A 477 19.92 -21.45 19.17
CA ALA A 477 21.02 -20.88 19.94
C ALA A 477 22.12 -20.26 19.05
N PHE A 478 22.42 -20.88 17.91
CA PHE A 478 23.34 -20.31 16.91
C PHE A 478 22.85 -18.96 16.37
N PHE A 479 21.58 -18.84 16.00
CA PHE A 479 21.01 -17.57 15.55
C PHE A 479 20.93 -16.53 16.67
N ALA A 480 20.58 -16.93 17.89
CA ALA A 480 20.52 -16.05 19.06
C ALA A 480 21.91 -15.48 19.43
N GLN A 481 22.97 -16.26 19.28
CA GLN A 481 24.35 -15.79 19.51
C GLN A 481 24.87 -14.92 18.36
N ARG A 482 24.32 -15.08 17.16
CA ARG A 482 24.72 -14.38 15.93
C ARG A 482 23.56 -13.59 15.35
N THR A 483 22.97 -12.72 16.16
CA THR A 483 21.78 -11.92 15.79
C THR A 483 21.98 -11.11 14.49
N SER A 484 23.22 -10.74 14.17
CA SER A 484 23.57 -10.07 12.91
C SER A 484 23.23 -10.89 11.66
N LEU A 485 23.31 -12.23 11.71
CA LEU A 485 22.98 -13.12 10.60
C LEU A 485 21.50 -13.01 10.27
N PHE A 486 20.64 -13.23 11.27
CA PHE A 486 19.21 -13.10 11.10
C PHE A 486 18.82 -11.67 10.67
N THR A 487 19.41 -10.66 11.31
CA THR A 487 19.16 -9.25 11.00
C THR A 487 19.51 -8.92 9.55
N SER A 488 20.57 -9.50 8.99
CA SER A 488 20.96 -9.27 7.58
C SER A 488 19.89 -9.79 6.60
N LEU A 489 19.35 -11.00 6.83
CA LEU A 489 18.27 -11.57 6.02
C LEU A 489 16.99 -10.74 6.12
N ALA A 490 16.54 -10.47 7.35
CA ALA A 490 15.28 -9.78 7.58
C ALA A 490 15.33 -8.33 7.09
N SER A 491 16.45 -7.64 7.30
CA SER A 491 16.61 -6.24 6.90
C SER A 491 16.67 -6.06 5.38
N ALA A 492 17.24 -7.02 4.64
CA ALA A 492 17.21 -7.06 3.17
C ALA A 492 15.78 -7.29 2.65
N ALA A 493 15.03 -8.21 3.27
CA ALA A 493 13.64 -8.45 2.90
C ALA A 493 12.75 -7.22 3.15
N VAL A 494 12.86 -6.59 4.33
CA VAL A 494 12.13 -5.37 4.67
C VAL A 494 12.50 -4.20 3.74
N GLU A 495 13.80 -4.00 3.46
CA GLU A 495 14.27 -2.97 2.53
C GLU A 495 13.64 -3.11 1.15
N MET A 496 13.62 -4.34 0.62
CA MET A 496 13.03 -4.62 -0.68
C MET A 496 11.51 -4.43 -0.69
N TRP A 497 10.83 -4.80 0.40
CA TRP A 497 9.38 -4.64 0.53
C TRP A 497 8.96 -3.17 0.59
N GLN A 498 9.68 -2.37 1.39
CA GLN A 498 9.49 -0.93 1.54
C GLN A 498 9.89 -0.16 0.27
N GLY A 499 10.73 -0.75 -0.59
CA GLY A 499 11.14 -0.14 -1.84
C GLY A 499 9.98 0.14 -2.81
N THR A 500 10.07 1.24 -3.57
CA THR A 500 9.07 1.61 -4.60
C THR A 500 9.54 1.42 -6.04
N ARG A 501 10.79 0.94 -6.19
CA ARG A 501 11.46 0.63 -7.45
C ARG A 501 11.55 -0.90 -7.62
N LEU A 502 12.12 -1.37 -8.72
CA LEU A 502 12.34 -2.81 -8.98
C LEU A 502 11.06 -3.66 -8.84
N LEU A 503 10.00 -3.25 -9.53
CA LEU A 503 8.63 -3.76 -9.32
C LEU A 503 8.49 -5.28 -9.49
N VAL A 504 9.23 -5.90 -10.41
CA VAL A 504 9.18 -7.36 -10.62
C VAL A 504 9.73 -8.08 -9.39
N TRP A 505 10.95 -7.72 -8.97
CA TRP A 505 11.59 -8.23 -7.76
C TRP A 505 10.76 -8.01 -6.50
N ARG A 506 10.15 -6.83 -6.36
CA ARG A 506 9.27 -6.53 -5.22
C ARG A 506 8.06 -7.46 -5.19
N LYS A 507 7.43 -7.73 -6.34
CA LYS A 507 6.29 -8.66 -6.42
C LYS A 507 6.67 -10.09 -6.06
N LEU A 508 7.84 -10.54 -6.51
CA LEU A 508 8.37 -11.87 -6.14
C LEU A 508 8.62 -11.96 -4.63
N LEU A 509 9.25 -10.92 -4.05
CA LEU A 509 9.47 -10.83 -2.62
C LEU A 509 8.15 -10.87 -1.83
N GLN A 510 7.16 -10.10 -2.27
CA GLN A 510 5.84 -10.02 -1.67
C GLN A 510 5.08 -11.36 -1.69
N ARG A 511 5.33 -12.23 -2.67
CA ARG A 511 4.69 -13.56 -2.76
C ARG A 511 5.49 -14.66 -2.06
N HIS A 512 6.82 -14.60 -2.11
CA HIS A 512 7.69 -15.75 -1.81
C HIS A 512 8.67 -15.54 -0.65
N VAL A 513 8.75 -14.33 -0.08
CA VAL A 513 9.72 -14.02 0.98
C VAL A 513 9.05 -13.39 2.19
N LEU A 514 8.35 -12.26 2.02
CA LEU A 514 7.78 -11.48 3.13
C LEU A 514 6.28 -11.23 2.90
N LEU A 515 5.45 -12.04 3.56
CA LEU A 515 4.00 -11.91 3.56
C LEU A 515 3.58 -10.93 4.66
N HIS A 516 3.82 -9.64 4.44
CA HIS A 516 3.54 -8.58 5.42
C HIS A 516 2.08 -8.60 5.90
N LYS A 517 1.83 -8.43 7.21
CA LYS A 517 0.47 -8.26 7.75
C LYS A 517 -0.03 -6.85 7.38
N VAL A 518 -1.08 -6.73 6.58
CA VAL A 518 -1.79 -5.45 6.49
C VAL A 518 -2.73 -5.41 7.69
N PRO A 519 -2.79 -4.31 8.48
CA PRO A 519 -3.81 -4.17 9.51
C PRO A 519 -5.17 -4.48 8.89
N ALA A 520 -5.91 -5.44 9.47
CA ALA A 520 -7.30 -5.63 9.11
C ALA A 520 -8.03 -4.34 9.50
N SER A 521 -8.42 -3.56 8.49
CA SER A 521 -9.18 -2.32 8.67
C SER A 521 -10.56 -2.59 9.23
#